data_AF-A0AAV4PBD4-F1
#
_entry.id   AF-A0AAV4PBD4-F1
#
_cell.length_a   1.000
_cell.length_b   1.000
_cell.length_c   1.000
_cell.angle_alpha   90.00
_cell.angle_beta   90.00
_cell.angle_gamma   90.00
#
_symmetry.space_group_name_H-M   'P 1'
#
loop_
_entity.id
_entity.type
_entity.pdbx_description
1 polymer ?
#
loop_
_entity_poly.entity_id
_entity_poly.type
_entity_poly.pdbx_seq_one_letter_code
_entity_poly.pdbx_strand_id
1 'polypeptide(L)'
;MNEIRTNIQQQLKGSTEIENIKKVVINKNNQLIIKTTNTDQAIKLKDSIHKNEQLAKIIDARTPQEKKLKMIIYGIPEESTENDIIRSITIALDKESEHTKLIKTFTDKNERRHAIVILQEQDAIKLTKIG
;
A
#
# COMPACT_ATOMS: atom_id res chain seq x y z
N MET A 1 -2.87 -21.50 4.02
CA MET A 1 -1.86 -20.73 4.79
C MET A 1 -0.46 -21.32 4.73
N ASN A 2 -0.29 -22.66 4.77
CA ASN A 2 1.04 -23.30 4.70
C ASN A 2 1.77 -23.10 3.35
N GLU A 3 1.05 -23.12 2.22
CA GLU A 3 1.66 -22.98 0.88
C GLU A 3 2.42 -21.66 0.65
N ILE A 4 1.96 -20.54 1.23
CA ILE A 4 2.60 -19.23 1.03
C ILE A 4 3.95 -19.18 1.74
N ARG A 5 3.99 -19.69 2.98
CA ARG A 5 5.24 -19.82 3.73
C ARG A 5 6.19 -20.75 2.99
N THR A 6 5.69 -21.88 2.48
CA THR A 6 6.49 -22.83 1.69
C THR A 6 7.04 -22.18 0.43
N ASN A 7 6.24 -21.40 -0.32
CA ASN A 7 6.71 -20.71 -1.52
C ASN A 7 7.77 -19.65 -1.21
N ILE A 8 7.57 -18.84 -0.16
CA ILE A 8 8.56 -17.85 0.27
C ILE A 8 9.86 -18.55 0.73
N GLN A 9 9.76 -19.65 1.47
CA GLN A 9 10.90 -20.45 1.91
C GLN A 9 11.58 -21.20 0.75
N GLN A 10 10.87 -21.56 -0.32
CA GLN A 10 11.47 -22.16 -1.50
C GLN A 10 12.23 -21.12 -2.33
N GLN A 11 11.68 -19.92 -2.46
CA GLN A 11 12.26 -18.84 -3.26
C GLN A 11 13.46 -18.16 -2.58
N LEU A 12 13.52 -18.22 -1.25
CA LEU A 12 14.68 -17.76 -0.47
C LEU A 12 15.66 -18.91 -0.13
N LYS A 13 15.46 -20.12 -0.69
CA LYS A 13 16.18 -21.33 -0.28
C LYS A 13 17.68 -21.16 -0.49
N GLY A 14 18.46 -21.32 0.58
CA GLY A 14 19.92 -21.07 0.57
C GLY A 14 20.33 -19.67 1.00
N SER A 15 19.38 -18.77 1.27
CA SER A 15 19.65 -17.49 1.90
C SER A 15 19.59 -17.57 3.43
N THR A 16 20.51 -16.86 4.10
CA THR A 16 20.45 -16.63 5.56
C THR A 16 19.18 -15.90 6.00
N GLU A 17 18.47 -15.23 5.08
CA GLU A 17 17.22 -14.53 5.41
C GLU A 17 16.06 -15.50 5.74
N ILE A 18 16.08 -16.76 5.29
CA ILE A 18 15.04 -17.75 5.65
C ILE A 18 15.01 -18.04 7.14
N GLU A 19 16.19 -18.22 7.73
CA GLU A 19 16.33 -18.55 9.14
C GLU A 19 15.77 -17.42 10.03
N ASN A 20 15.71 -16.21 9.47
CA ASN A 20 15.20 -15.03 10.12
C ASN A 20 13.68 -14.84 9.98
N ILE A 21 12.99 -15.65 9.17
CA ILE A 21 11.52 -15.63 9.04
C ILE A 21 10.91 -16.52 10.12
N LYS A 22 10.43 -15.89 11.19
CA LYS A 22 9.73 -16.59 12.28
C LYS A 22 8.32 -17.02 11.86
N LYS A 23 7.61 -16.14 11.16
CA LYS A 23 6.20 -16.38 10.79
C LYS A 23 5.82 -15.62 9.54
N VAL A 24 4.97 -16.24 8.72
CA VAL A 24 4.26 -15.58 7.63
C VAL A 24 2.76 -15.73 7.91
N VAL A 25 2.02 -14.62 7.94
CA VAL A 25 0.57 -14.61 8.12
C VAL A 25 -0.08 -13.63 7.18
N ILE A 26 -1.36 -13.86 6.87
CA ILE A 26 -2.23 -12.88 6.24
C ILE A 26 -3.10 -12.29 7.36
N ASN A 27 -3.15 -10.97 7.49
CA ASN A 27 -3.99 -10.32 8.50
C ASN A 27 -5.45 -10.18 8.02
N LYS A 28 -6.33 -9.67 8.89
CA LYS A 28 -7.75 -9.44 8.59
C LYS A 28 -7.99 -8.45 7.43
N ASN A 29 -6.98 -7.65 7.08
CA ASN A 29 -7.00 -6.73 5.96
C ASN A 29 -6.44 -7.36 4.67
N ASN A 30 -6.24 -8.68 4.64
CA ASN A 30 -5.57 -9.44 3.59
C ASN A 30 -4.09 -9.11 3.36
N GLN A 31 -3.46 -8.26 4.18
CA GLN A 31 -2.05 -7.91 4.03
C GLN A 31 -1.14 -9.06 4.45
N LEU A 32 -0.06 -9.29 3.68
CA LEU A 32 0.99 -10.23 4.03
C LEU A 32 1.88 -9.63 5.12
N ILE A 33 1.96 -10.31 6.26
CA ILE A 33 2.84 -9.96 7.38
C ILE A 33 3.91 -11.04 7.48
N ILE A 34 5.15 -10.64 7.24
CA ILE A 34 6.33 -11.46 7.52
C ILE A 34 6.94 -10.95 8.82
N LYS A 35 6.99 -11.83 9.81
CA LYS A 35 7.56 -11.55 11.12
C LYS A 35 8.98 -12.06 11.18
N THR A 36 9.91 -11.15 11.51
CA THR A 36 11.33 -11.45 11.64
C THR A 36 11.80 -11.38 13.09
N THR A 37 13.01 -11.85 13.34
CA THR A 37 13.64 -11.86 14.67
C THR A 37 13.92 -10.46 15.20
N ASN A 38 14.36 -9.54 14.36
CA ASN A 38 14.67 -8.16 14.73
C ASN A 38 14.46 -7.20 13.53
N THR A 39 14.59 -5.90 13.78
CA THR A 39 14.36 -4.83 12.80
C THR A 39 15.36 -4.87 11.64
N ASP A 40 16.65 -5.10 11.92
CA ASP A 40 17.68 -5.15 10.88
C ASP A 40 17.43 -6.30 9.89
N GLN A 41 16.96 -7.45 10.38
CA GLN A 41 16.59 -8.58 9.54
C GLN A 41 15.31 -8.31 8.73
N ALA A 42 14.38 -7.49 9.24
CA ALA A 42 13.25 -7.03 8.44
C ALA A 42 13.72 -6.15 7.27
N ILE A 43 14.66 -5.23 7.51
CA ILE A 43 15.22 -4.37 6.45
C ILE A 43 15.94 -5.21 5.40
N LYS A 44 16.83 -6.11 5.80
CA LYS A 44 17.53 -7.01 4.86
C LYS A 44 16.57 -7.87 4.04
N LEU A 45 15.53 -8.40 4.68
CA LEU A 45 14.50 -9.17 3.98
C LEU A 45 13.72 -8.29 2.98
N LYS A 46 13.42 -7.04 3.33
CA LYS A 46 12.82 -6.07 2.41
C LYS A 46 13.68 -5.91 1.16
N ASP A 47 14.98 -5.72 1.35
CA ASP A 47 15.92 -5.53 0.24
C ASP A 47 16.05 -6.79 -0.62
N SER A 48 16.13 -7.97 -0.01
CA SER A 48 16.15 -9.25 -0.73
C SER A 48 14.87 -9.50 -1.52
N ILE A 49 13.70 -9.10 -1.01
CA ILE A 49 12.42 -9.15 -1.73
C ILE A 49 12.48 -8.26 -2.97
N HIS A 50 12.97 -7.03 -2.86
CA HIS A 50 13.08 -6.11 -4.01
C HIS A 50 14.07 -6.60 -5.07
N LYS A 51 15.10 -7.35 -4.66
CA LYS A 51 16.10 -7.92 -5.58
C LYS A 51 15.64 -9.21 -6.26
N ASN A 52 14.62 -9.88 -5.75
CA ASN A 52 14.11 -11.14 -6.30
C ASN A 52 12.73 -10.94 -6.95
N GLU A 53 12.70 -10.76 -8.27
CA GLU A 53 11.47 -10.53 -9.03
C GLU A 53 10.40 -11.61 -8.84
N GLN A 54 10.78 -12.89 -8.69
CA GLN A 54 9.80 -13.96 -8.49
C GLN A 54 9.15 -13.86 -7.11
N LEU A 55 9.94 -13.54 -6.09
CA LEU A 55 9.45 -13.33 -4.74
C LEU A 55 8.58 -12.08 -4.66
N ALA A 56 9.00 -10.99 -5.31
CA ALA A 56 8.21 -9.76 -5.45
C ALA A 56 6.85 -10.05 -6.10
N LYS A 57 6.82 -10.77 -7.25
CA LYS A 57 5.57 -11.16 -7.92
C LYS A 57 4.64 -12.00 -7.05
N ILE A 58 5.17 -12.95 -6.27
CA ILE A 58 4.37 -13.79 -5.35
C ILE A 58 3.76 -12.94 -4.25
N ILE A 59 4.52 -11.98 -3.73
CA ILE A 59 4.07 -11.07 -2.69
C ILE A 59 3.04 -10.09 -3.27
N ASP A 60 3.32 -9.45 -4.40
CA ASP A 60 2.44 -8.49 -5.07
C ASP A 60 1.10 -9.12 -5.47
N ALA A 61 1.10 -10.35 -6.01
CA ALA A 61 -0.13 -11.04 -6.40
C ALA A 61 -1.07 -11.37 -5.23
N ARG A 62 -0.55 -11.38 -3.99
CA ARG A 62 -1.32 -11.72 -2.78
C ARG A 62 -1.49 -10.58 -1.81
N THR A 63 -0.80 -9.49 -2.08
CA THR A 63 -1.07 -8.20 -1.52
C THR A 63 -2.47 -7.79 -2.01
N PRO A 64 -3.43 -7.47 -1.12
CA PRO A 64 -4.75 -7.03 -1.54
C PRO A 64 -4.52 -5.80 -2.41
N GLN A 65 -4.98 -5.88 -3.66
CA GLN A 65 -4.89 -4.74 -4.56
C GLN A 65 -5.40 -3.50 -3.82
N GLU A 66 -4.57 -2.46 -3.86
CA GLU A 66 -4.75 -1.17 -3.22
C GLU A 66 -6.19 -0.92 -2.77
N LYS A 67 -6.41 -0.79 -1.45
CA LYS A 67 -7.68 -0.26 -0.97
C LYS A 67 -7.76 1.20 -1.41
N LYS A 68 -8.43 1.42 -2.54
CA LYS A 68 -8.73 2.74 -3.08
C LYS A 68 -9.69 3.44 -2.11
N LEU A 69 -9.15 4.31 -1.29
CA LEU A 69 -9.93 5.16 -0.39
C LEU A 69 -10.64 6.22 -1.24
N LYS A 70 -11.98 6.18 -1.28
CA LYS A 70 -12.78 7.21 -1.94
C LYS A 70 -13.07 8.32 -0.94
N MET A 71 -12.64 9.53 -1.25
CA MET A 71 -12.94 10.74 -0.51
C MET A 71 -13.89 11.63 -1.33
N ILE A 72 -14.85 12.27 -0.66
CA ILE A 72 -15.71 13.29 -1.26
C ILE A 72 -15.32 14.63 -0.65
N ILE A 73 -14.97 15.58 -1.52
CA ILE A 73 -14.59 16.94 -1.14
C ILE A 73 -15.79 17.84 -1.42
N TYR A 74 -16.20 18.57 -0.38
CA TYR A 74 -17.36 19.45 -0.44
C TYR A 74 -16.94 20.92 -0.59
N GLY A 75 -17.68 21.66 -1.43
CA GLY A 75 -17.54 23.13 -1.50
C GLY A 75 -16.28 23.60 -2.22
N ILE A 76 -16.02 23.04 -3.37
CA ILE A 76 -14.89 23.42 -4.23
C ILE A 76 -15.25 24.70 -4.98
N PRO A 77 -14.36 25.70 -5.05
CA PRO A 77 -14.58 26.88 -5.89
C PRO A 77 -14.84 26.50 -7.35
N GLU A 78 -15.72 27.25 -8.02
CA GLU A 78 -16.10 26.96 -9.41
C GLU A 78 -14.90 27.02 -10.36
N GLU A 79 -13.98 27.96 -10.12
CA GLU A 79 -12.78 28.18 -10.92
C GLU A 79 -11.66 27.16 -10.65
N SER A 80 -11.80 26.30 -9.64
CA SER A 80 -10.74 25.33 -9.32
C SER A 80 -10.52 24.32 -10.44
N THR A 81 -9.27 24.18 -10.85
CA THR A 81 -8.84 23.17 -11.79
C THR A 81 -8.61 21.82 -11.08
N GLU A 82 -8.49 20.74 -11.84
CA GLU A 82 -8.12 19.43 -11.31
C GLU A 82 -6.80 19.48 -10.52
N ASN A 83 -5.81 20.20 -11.04
CA ASN A 83 -4.51 20.36 -10.40
C ASN A 83 -4.62 21.09 -9.06
N ASP A 84 -5.49 22.10 -8.95
CA ASP A 84 -5.71 22.81 -7.69
C ASP A 84 -6.30 21.87 -6.63
N ILE A 85 -7.29 21.07 -7.04
CA ILE A 85 -7.94 20.08 -6.17
C ILE A 85 -6.92 19.05 -5.69
N ILE A 86 -6.14 18.45 -6.59
CA ILE A 86 -5.12 17.45 -6.26
C ILE A 86 -4.04 18.05 -5.36
N ARG A 87 -3.57 19.27 -5.67
CA ARG A 87 -2.56 19.97 -4.87
C ARG A 87 -3.06 20.27 -3.46
N SER A 88 -4.29 20.75 -3.29
CA SER A 88 -4.86 21.00 -1.97
C SER A 88 -4.95 19.74 -1.12
N ILE A 89 -5.28 18.60 -1.71
CA ILE A 89 -5.33 17.30 -1.03
C ILE A 89 -3.93 16.82 -0.65
N THR A 90 -2.99 16.94 -1.58
CA THR A 90 -1.57 16.59 -1.40
C THR A 90 -1.01 17.33 -0.18
N ILE A 91 -1.26 18.65 -0.09
CA ILE A 91 -0.85 19.50 1.04
C ILE A 91 -1.58 19.10 2.32
N ALA A 92 -2.89 18.89 2.28
CA ALA A 92 -3.70 18.62 3.47
C ALA A 92 -3.43 17.23 4.09
N LEU A 93 -3.07 16.24 3.26
CA LEU A 93 -2.84 14.86 3.69
C LEU A 93 -1.36 14.50 3.82
N ASP A 94 -0.46 15.42 3.47
CA ASP A 94 0.99 15.17 3.39
C ASP A 94 1.32 13.89 2.60
N LYS A 95 0.63 13.73 1.46
CA LYS A 95 0.79 12.57 0.55
C LYS A 95 1.26 13.05 -0.80
N GLU A 96 2.07 12.24 -1.48
CA GLU A 96 2.51 12.54 -2.85
C GLU A 96 1.32 12.59 -3.83
N SER A 97 1.40 13.49 -4.80
CA SER A 97 0.32 13.74 -5.76
C SER A 97 0.03 12.52 -6.66
N GLU A 98 1.03 11.68 -6.90
CA GLU A 98 0.91 10.43 -7.66
C GLU A 98 -0.03 9.41 -7.01
N HIS A 99 -0.33 9.56 -5.71
CA HIS A 99 -1.27 8.71 -4.99
C HIS A 99 -2.69 9.26 -4.97
N THR A 100 -2.97 10.39 -5.64
CA THR A 100 -4.26 11.08 -5.59
C THR A 100 -4.83 11.20 -7.00
N LYS A 101 -6.00 10.58 -7.22
CA LYS A 101 -6.70 10.60 -8.52
C LYS A 101 -8.07 11.24 -8.41
N LEU A 102 -8.29 12.35 -9.13
CA LEU A 102 -9.63 12.91 -9.31
C LEU A 102 -10.48 11.96 -10.18
N ILE A 103 -11.68 11.64 -9.72
CA ILE A 103 -12.59 10.73 -10.44
C ILE A 103 -13.68 11.51 -11.15
N LYS A 104 -14.30 12.45 -10.45
CA LYS A 104 -15.43 13.21 -10.98
C LYS A 104 -15.63 14.47 -10.16
N THR A 105 -16.06 15.53 -10.82
CA THR A 105 -16.69 16.69 -10.16
C THR A 105 -18.20 16.68 -10.41
N PHE A 106 -18.97 17.15 -9.46
CA PHE A 106 -20.44 17.22 -9.56
C PHE A 106 -20.95 18.42 -8.77
N THR A 107 -22.11 18.94 -9.16
CA THR A 107 -22.78 20.05 -8.49
C THR A 107 -23.98 19.52 -7.72
N ASP A 108 -24.18 19.98 -6.48
CA ASP A 108 -25.37 19.62 -5.71
C ASP A 108 -26.59 20.51 -6.02
N LYS A 109 -27.69 20.26 -5.30
CA LYS A 109 -28.95 21.01 -5.47
C LYS A 109 -28.86 22.48 -5.06
N ASN A 110 -27.82 22.87 -4.33
CA ASN A 110 -27.56 24.23 -3.89
C ASN A 110 -26.49 24.91 -4.77
N GLU A 111 -26.26 24.38 -5.98
CA GLU A 111 -25.26 24.89 -6.93
C GLU A 111 -23.82 24.83 -6.41
N ARG A 112 -23.53 24.00 -5.39
CA ARG A 112 -22.16 23.85 -4.88
C ARG A 112 -21.43 22.74 -5.60
N ARG A 113 -20.20 23.02 -6.04
CA ARG A 113 -19.33 22.06 -6.71
C ARG A 113 -18.59 21.17 -5.69
N HIS A 114 -18.53 19.89 -5.99
CA HIS A 114 -17.93 18.83 -5.18
C HIS A 114 -17.04 17.93 -6.03
N ALA A 115 -16.10 17.21 -5.43
CA ALA A 115 -15.25 16.24 -6.12
C ALA A 115 -15.22 14.90 -5.42
N ILE A 116 -15.12 13.83 -6.21
CA ILE A 116 -14.78 12.48 -5.75
C ILE A 116 -13.33 12.23 -6.12
N VAL A 117 -12.52 11.86 -5.13
CA VAL A 117 -11.10 11.59 -5.30
C VAL A 117 -10.78 10.21 -4.74
N ILE A 118 -9.86 9.49 -5.37
CA ILE A 118 -9.30 8.24 -4.87
C ILE A 118 -7.90 8.50 -4.34
N LEU A 119 -7.66 8.07 -3.12
CA LEU A 119 -6.33 7.95 -2.53
C LEU A 119 -5.85 6.50 -2.69
N GLN A 120 -4.69 6.33 -3.30
CA GLN A 120 -3.95 5.07 -3.29
C GLN A 120 -3.09 5.03 -2.03
N GLU A 121 -3.21 3.98 -1.23
CA GLU A 121 -2.20 3.66 -0.23
C GLU A 121 -1.20 2.72 -0.87
N GLN A 122 0.02 3.21 -1.11
CA GLN A 122 1.16 2.32 -1.26
C GLN A 122 1.47 1.71 0.12
N ASP A 123 2.01 0.50 0.10
CA ASP A 123 2.40 -0.32 1.26
C ASP A 123 1.33 -1.24 1.83
N ALA A 124 1.20 -2.41 1.19
CA ALA A 124 0.46 -3.53 1.76
C ALA A 124 1.36 -4.69 2.22
N ILE A 125 2.68 -4.48 2.28
CA ILE A 125 3.64 -5.33 3.01
C ILE A 125 3.99 -4.66 4.35
N LYS A 126 3.51 -5.24 5.44
CA LYS A 126 3.90 -4.78 6.79
C LYS A 126 4.93 -5.75 7.38
N LEU A 127 6.19 -5.33 7.37
CA LEU A 127 7.26 -6.04 8.09
C LEU A 127 7.26 -5.60 9.55
N THR A 128 7.19 -6.57 10.48
CA THR A 128 7.13 -6.27 11.92
C THR A 128 8.06 -7.16 12.72
N LYS A 129 8.82 -6.55 13.63
CA LYS A 129 9.62 -7.24 14.65
C LYS A 129 8.70 -7.94 15.65
N ILE A 130 9.09 -9.14 16.08
CA ILE A 130 8.51 -9.77 17.27
C ILE A 130 9.26 -9.24 18.50
N GLY A 131 8.57 -8.50 19.35
CA GLY A 131 8.97 -8.23 20.74
C GLY A 131 8.61 -9.40 21.62
#